data_AF-A0A0H5DN24-F1
#
_entry.id   AF-A0A0H5DN24-F1
#
_cell.length_a   1.000
_cell.length_b   1.000
_cell.length_c   1.000
_cell.angle_alpha   90.00
_cell.angle_beta   90.00
_cell.angle_gamma   90.00
#
_symmetry.space_group_name_H-M   'P 1'
#
loop_
_entity.id
_entity.type
_entity.pdbx_description
1 polymer ?
#
loop_
_entity_poly.entity_id
_entity_poly.type
_entity_poly.pdbx_seq_one_letter_code
_entity_poly.pdbx_strand_id
1 'polypeptide(L)'
;MLVNSVCTFFFHPLNERHSLPVKVMSVITMVALSILTAGIYLAVFACVNLAESRSISHLPMHTKPMLPLGAATGFVGTEELKRKQKSHLMKLEALAAKGEWQHLREHTAHRDSGFDWWMFPTDRSSAGQGDKYQLGKEDIAKLKADPEFMESYRNGVRLVLLSWGWDSSYDTSVQNSKQRWTNYQVRLGKMAHSLFLFEEKALLQSIQKFCDERGITPHLEPWIRKYIASASKFGIGQGERVF
;
A
#
# COMPACT_ATOMS: atom_id res chain seq x y z
N MET A 1 -6.54 -3.37 48.51
CA MET A 1 -7.92 -3.84 48.27
C MET A 1 -8.73 -3.03 47.24
N LEU A 2 -8.27 -1.87 46.74
CA LEU A 2 -9.07 -1.05 45.79
C LEU A 2 -9.06 -1.55 44.33
N VAL A 3 -8.02 -2.28 43.89
CA VAL A 3 -7.85 -2.66 42.47
C VAL A 3 -8.81 -3.78 42.03
N ASN A 4 -9.23 -4.66 42.95
CA ASN A 4 -10.13 -5.77 42.62
C ASN A 4 -11.60 -5.35 42.45
N SER A 5 -12.04 -4.21 43.01
CA SER A 5 -13.42 -3.75 42.90
C SER A 5 -13.73 -3.02 41.60
N VAL A 6 -12.75 -2.38 40.97
CA VAL A 6 -12.98 -1.64 39.72
C VAL A 6 -13.14 -2.60 38.54
N CYS A 7 -12.33 -3.67 38.47
CA CYS A 7 -12.43 -4.66 37.40
C CYS A 7 -13.71 -5.51 37.46
N THR A 8 -14.27 -5.76 38.65
CA THR A 8 -15.54 -6.48 38.77
C THR A 8 -16.75 -5.63 38.41
N PHE A 9 -16.67 -4.30 38.55
CA PHE A 9 -17.79 -3.41 38.29
C PHE A 9 -17.96 -3.07 36.79
N PHE A 10 -16.86 -3.00 36.03
CA PHE A 10 -16.90 -2.53 34.65
C PHE A 10 -17.12 -3.60 33.57
N PHE A 11 -16.96 -4.90 33.87
CA PHE A 11 -16.81 -5.91 32.80
C PHE A 11 -17.69 -7.16 32.85
N HIS A 12 -18.72 -7.26 33.69
CA HIS A 12 -19.66 -8.39 33.58
C HIS A 12 -21.12 -8.05 33.97
N PRO A 13 -21.93 -7.51 33.04
CA PRO A 13 -23.38 -7.33 33.25
C PRO A 13 -24.12 -8.67 33.50
N LEU A 14 -23.44 -9.79 33.24
CA LEU A 14 -23.96 -11.15 33.36
C LEU A 14 -23.53 -11.87 34.65
N ASN A 15 -22.90 -11.20 35.62
CA ASN A 15 -22.63 -11.85 36.90
C ASN A 15 -23.96 -12.03 37.66
N GLU A 16 -24.30 -13.28 37.98
CA GLU A 16 -25.53 -13.68 38.67
C GLU A 16 -25.67 -13.04 40.05
N ARG A 17 -24.56 -12.57 40.65
CA ARG A 17 -24.53 -11.96 41.98
C ARG A 17 -24.94 -10.48 42.02
N HIS A 18 -25.18 -9.83 40.89
CA HIS A 18 -25.60 -8.42 40.86
C HIS A 18 -27.12 -8.25 40.95
N SER A 19 -27.56 -7.28 41.76
CA SER A 19 -28.96 -6.86 41.82
C SER A 19 -29.41 -6.21 40.50
N LEU A 20 -30.71 -6.24 40.22
CA LEU A 20 -31.28 -5.68 38.99
C LEU A 20 -30.90 -4.20 38.75
N PRO A 21 -30.91 -3.29 39.76
CA PRO A 21 -30.47 -1.90 39.56
C PRO A 21 -29.01 -1.78 39.12
N VAL A 22 -28.12 -2.62 39.66
CA VAL A 22 -26.69 -2.62 39.29
C VAL A 22 -26.49 -3.08 37.85
N LYS A 23 -27.26 -4.10 37.42
CA LYS A 23 -27.24 -4.56 36.02
C LYS A 23 -27.72 -3.47 35.05
N VAL A 24 -28.81 -2.78 35.38
CA VAL A 24 -29.33 -1.66 34.58
C VAL A 24 -28.31 -0.52 34.47
N MET A 25 -27.71 -0.11 35.59
CA MET A 25 -26.68 0.94 35.58
C MET A 25 -25.45 0.54 34.76
N SER A 26 -24.99 -0.70 34.86
CA SER A 26 -23.85 -1.20 34.07
C SER A 26 -24.11 -1.12 32.57
N VAL A 27 -25.30 -1.53 32.11
CA VAL A 27 -25.69 -1.42 30.68
C VAL A 27 -25.73 0.03 30.23
N ILE A 28 -26.33 0.93 31.02
CA ILE A 28 -26.38 2.37 30.72
C ILE A 28 -24.95 2.93 30.59
N THR A 29 -24.07 2.61 31.52
CA THR A 29 -22.66 3.04 31.50
C THR A 29 -21.93 2.51 30.28
N MET A 30 -22.13 1.25 29.89
CA MET A 30 -21.54 0.67 28.68
C MET A 30 -22.01 1.38 27.41
N VAL A 31 -23.32 1.66 27.29
CA VAL A 31 -23.87 2.39 26.15
C VAL A 31 -23.31 3.81 26.09
N ALA A 32 -23.28 4.52 27.22
CA ALA A 32 -22.72 5.88 27.30
C ALA A 32 -21.24 5.91 26.91
N LEU A 33 -20.43 4.97 27.40
CA LEU A 33 -19.01 4.84 27.03
C LEU A 33 -18.83 4.55 25.55
N SER A 34 -19.68 3.70 24.96
CA SER A 34 -19.64 3.37 23.53
C SER A 34 -19.97 4.57 22.65
N ILE A 35 -21.01 5.34 23.03
CA ILE A 35 -21.37 6.58 22.32
C ILE A 35 -20.25 7.62 22.46
N LEU A 36 -19.70 7.79 23.66
CA LEU A 36 -18.61 8.74 23.91
C LEU A 36 -17.36 8.39 23.10
N THR A 37 -16.95 7.13 23.12
CA THR A 37 -15.78 6.66 22.34
C THR A 37 -16.02 6.82 20.84
N ALA A 38 -17.19 6.45 20.32
CA ALA A 38 -17.54 6.68 18.92
C ALA A 38 -17.50 8.18 18.54
N GLY A 39 -18.04 9.05 19.41
CA GLY A 39 -18.00 10.50 19.23
C GLY A 39 -16.59 11.07 19.19
N ILE A 40 -15.70 10.61 20.08
CA ILE A 40 -14.28 10.99 20.08
C ILE A 40 -13.60 10.54 18.78
N TYR A 41 -13.82 9.30 18.35
CA TYR A 41 -13.28 8.80 17.08
C TYR A 41 -13.73 9.64 15.88
N LEU A 42 -15.03 9.97 15.81
CA LEU A 42 -15.57 10.81 14.74
C LEU A 42 -14.99 12.23 14.77
N ALA A 43 -14.82 12.83 15.95
CA ALA A 43 -14.23 14.15 16.10
C ALA A 43 -12.75 14.17 15.66
N VAL A 44 -11.96 13.16 16.06
CA VAL A 44 -10.56 13.02 15.61
C VAL A 44 -10.49 12.84 14.10
N PHE A 45 -11.33 11.97 13.54
CA PHE A 45 -11.40 11.73 12.09
C PHE A 45 -11.76 13.01 11.31
N ALA A 46 -12.77 13.76 11.79
CA ALA A 46 -13.16 15.04 11.21
C ALA A 46 -12.03 16.08 11.30
N CYS A 47 -11.35 16.18 12.44
CA CYS A 47 -10.24 17.10 12.63
C CYS A 47 -9.06 16.78 11.68
N VAL A 48 -8.72 15.51 11.49
CA VAL A 48 -7.67 15.08 10.56
C VAL A 48 -8.04 15.45 9.12
N ASN A 49 -9.26 15.13 8.69
CA ASN A 49 -9.74 15.46 7.34
C ASN A 49 -9.83 16.98 7.09
N LEU A 50 -10.22 17.76 8.10
CA LEU A 50 -10.26 19.22 8.01
C LEU A 50 -8.86 19.83 7.97
N ALA A 51 -7.90 19.30 8.74
CA ALA A 51 -6.50 19.72 8.69
C ALA A 51 -5.87 19.43 7.32
N GLU A 52 -6.17 18.27 6.74
CA GLU A 52 -5.72 17.89 5.39
C GLU A 52 -6.34 18.81 4.32
N SER A 53 -7.63 19.13 4.44
CA SER A 53 -8.32 20.08 3.55
C SER A 53 -7.74 21.50 3.62
N ARG A 54 -7.33 21.97 4.80
CA ARG A 54 -6.71 23.29 4.99
C ARG A 54 -5.25 23.34 4.50
N SER A 55 -4.53 22.23 4.53
CA SER A 55 -3.17 22.16 3.99
C SER A 55 -3.14 22.31 2.47
N ILE A 56 -4.21 21.92 1.78
CA ILE A 56 -4.37 22.06 0.32
C ILE A 56 -4.65 23.53 -0.08
N SER A 57 -5.30 24.32 0.78
CA SER A 57 -5.65 25.73 0.48
C SER A 57 -4.51 26.75 0.61
N HIS A 58 -3.31 26.37 1.05
CA HIS A 58 -2.18 27.29 1.24
C HIS A 58 -1.06 27.20 0.19
N LEU A 59 -1.26 26.50 -0.92
CA LEU A 59 -0.31 26.53 -2.04
C LEU A 59 -0.53 27.79 -2.89
N PRO A 60 0.52 28.57 -3.19
CA PRO A 60 0.40 29.76 -4.03
C PRO A 60 -0.07 29.35 -5.44
N MET A 61 -1.09 30.06 -5.90
CA MET A 61 -1.77 29.89 -7.17
C MET A 61 -0.82 30.27 -8.32
N HIS A 62 0.00 29.32 -8.78
CA HIS A 62 0.68 29.46 -10.06
C HIS A 62 -0.33 29.20 -11.17
N THR A 63 -0.61 30.23 -11.95
CA THR A 63 -1.51 30.22 -13.13
C THR A 63 -1.08 29.15 -14.12
N LYS A 64 -1.88 28.08 -14.20
CA LYS A 64 -1.76 27.02 -15.21
C LYS A 64 -2.68 27.37 -16.38
N PRO A 65 -2.26 27.28 -17.65
CA PRO A 65 -3.12 27.56 -18.78
C PRO A 65 -4.28 26.56 -18.83
N MET A 66 -5.48 27.11 -19.06
CA MET A 66 -6.74 26.37 -19.16
C MET A 66 -6.72 25.46 -20.40
N LEU A 67 -6.63 24.15 -20.19
CA LEU A 67 -6.98 23.13 -21.19
C LEU A 67 -8.49 22.86 -21.12
N PRO A 68 -9.13 22.52 -22.25
CA PRO A 68 -10.58 22.66 -22.43
C PRO A 68 -11.36 21.65 -21.57
N LEU A 69 -12.54 22.11 -21.12
CA LEU A 69 -13.53 21.35 -20.37
C LEU A 69 -13.95 20.09 -21.15
N GLY A 70 -13.51 18.93 -20.64
CA GLY A 70 -13.97 17.61 -21.07
C GLY A 70 -13.53 16.53 -20.09
N ALA A 71 -14.48 16.04 -19.29
CA ALA A 71 -14.39 14.92 -18.33
C ALA A 71 -13.45 15.12 -17.11
N ALA A 72 -14.01 15.59 -15.98
CA ALA A 72 -13.37 15.49 -14.67
C ALA A 72 -13.38 14.02 -14.20
N THR A 73 -12.39 13.22 -14.60
CA THR A 73 -12.21 11.83 -14.15
C THR A 73 -10.96 11.70 -13.29
N GLY A 74 -11.08 10.98 -12.17
CA GLY A 74 -10.18 11.00 -11.02
C GLY A 74 -8.72 10.56 -11.20
N PHE A 75 -8.19 10.33 -12.41
CA PHE A 75 -6.79 9.94 -12.65
C PHE A 75 -5.86 11.16 -12.77
N VAL A 76 -4.63 11.09 -12.21
CA VAL A 76 -3.67 12.21 -12.24
C VAL A 76 -3.00 12.47 -13.58
N GLY A 77 -3.09 11.53 -14.52
CA GLY A 77 -2.35 11.57 -15.78
C GLY A 77 -0.95 10.96 -15.69
N THR A 78 -0.46 10.45 -16.82
CA THR A 78 0.83 9.75 -16.90
C THR A 78 2.03 10.64 -16.57
N GLU A 79 1.99 11.93 -16.94
CA GLU A 79 3.09 12.86 -16.67
C GLU A 79 3.28 13.16 -15.18
N GLU A 80 2.18 13.36 -14.45
CA GLU A 80 2.25 13.56 -13.00
C GLU A 80 2.67 12.28 -12.28
N LEU A 81 2.19 11.13 -12.73
CA LEU A 81 2.63 9.83 -12.21
C LEU A 81 4.14 9.64 -12.41
N LYS A 82 4.66 9.87 -13.62
CA LYS A 82 6.10 9.83 -13.94
C LYS A 82 6.90 10.76 -13.03
N ARG A 83 6.47 12.02 -12.91
CA ARG A 83 7.15 13.02 -12.06
C ARG A 83 7.21 12.56 -10.60
N LYS A 84 6.11 12.04 -10.07
CA LYS A 84 6.02 11.56 -8.69
C LYS A 84 6.86 10.29 -8.47
N GLN A 85 6.83 9.35 -9.41
CA GLN A 85 7.64 8.13 -9.40
C GLN A 85 9.13 8.47 -9.38
N LYS A 86 9.59 9.31 -10.32
CA LYS A 86 11.00 9.70 -10.42
C LYS A 86 11.48 10.41 -9.15
N SER A 87 10.70 11.37 -8.65
CA SER A 87 11.02 12.07 -7.40
C SER A 87 11.09 11.11 -6.20
N HIS A 88 10.24 10.08 -6.16
CA HIS A 88 10.24 9.12 -5.07
C HIS A 88 11.40 8.11 -5.20
N LEU A 89 11.72 7.66 -6.41
CA LEU A 89 12.85 6.78 -6.68
C LEU A 89 14.16 7.39 -6.15
N MET A 90 14.41 8.67 -6.43
CA MET A 90 15.58 9.38 -5.89
C MET A 90 15.67 9.33 -4.36
N LYS A 91 14.52 9.36 -3.66
CA LYS A 91 14.50 9.19 -2.20
C LYS A 91 14.85 7.76 -1.80
N LEU A 92 14.30 6.76 -2.48
CA LEU A 92 14.60 5.35 -2.19
C LEU A 92 16.09 5.05 -2.42
N GLU A 93 16.67 5.57 -3.49
CA GLU A 93 18.11 5.46 -3.78
C GLU A 93 18.95 6.10 -2.69
N ALA A 94 18.59 7.32 -2.25
CA ALA A 94 19.29 8.00 -1.17
C ALA A 94 19.20 7.25 0.17
N LEU A 95 18.04 6.64 0.46
CA LEU A 95 17.84 5.82 1.66
C LEU A 95 18.64 4.50 1.58
N ALA A 96 18.63 3.84 0.43
CA ALA A 96 19.41 2.64 0.17
C ALA A 96 20.91 2.91 0.31
N ALA A 97 21.43 4.03 -0.22
CA ALA A 97 22.82 4.44 -0.09
C ALA A 97 23.24 4.67 1.38
N LYS A 98 22.32 5.09 2.25
CA LYS A 98 22.53 5.23 3.70
C LYS A 98 22.35 3.91 4.46
N GLY A 99 21.97 2.82 3.80
CA GLY A 99 21.64 1.54 4.43
C GLY A 99 20.35 1.57 5.25
N GLU A 100 19.46 2.52 4.97
CA GLU A 100 18.17 2.74 5.66
C GLU A 100 17.04 1.90 5.04
N TRP A 101 17.30 0.59 4.90
CA TRP A 101 16.41 -0.37 4.25
C TRP A 101 15.00 -0.47 4.85
N GLN A 102 14.84 -0.07 6.12
CA GLN A 102 13.55 -0.07 6.81
C GLN A 102 12.48 0.79 6.13
N HIS A 103 12.87 1.84 5.42
CA HIS A 103 11.92 2.72 4.74
C HIS A 103 11.41 2.14 3.41
N LEU A 104 12.11 1.14 2.86
CA LEU A 104 11.76 0.50 1.58
C LEU A 104 10.93 -0.77 1.78
N ARG A 105 11.14 -1.50 2.87
CA ARG A 105 10.61 -2.86 3.05
C ARG A 105 9.14 -2.93 3.47
N GLU A 106 8.63 -1.95 4.22
CA GLU A 106 7.25 -1.98 4.72
C GLU A 106 6.57 -0.62 4.65
N HIS A 107 5.25 -0.60 4.85
CA HIS A 107 4.52 0.64 5.09
C HIS A 107 4.61 0.98 6.59
N THR A 108 4.97 2.22 6.88
CA THR A 108 5.16 2.72 8.25
C THR A 108 4.33 3.99 8.45
N ALA A 109 4.26 4.50 9.68
CA ALA A 109 3.65 5.81 9.93
C ALA A 109 4.40 6.97 9.24
N HIS A 110 5.56 6.72 8.63
CA HIS A 110 6.29 7.73 7.88
C HIS A 110 5.52 8.10 6.60
N ARG A 111 5.35 9.41 6.38
CA ARG A 111 4.61 9.98 5.23
C ARG A 111 5.06 9.44 3.86
N ASP A 112 6.34 9.10 3.74
CA ASP A 112 6.92 8.65 2.49
C ASP A 112 6.71 7.14 2.25
N SER A 113 6.17 6.36 3.19
CA SER A 113 6.08 4.89 3.05
C SER A 113 4.91 4.40 2.18
N GLY A 114 3.98 5.29 1.80
CA GLY A 114 2.78 4.99 1.00
C GLY A 114 2.98 5.05 -0.52
N PHE A 115 4.19 4.73 -0.99
CA PHE A 115 4.60 5.00 -2.37
C PHE A 115 4.13 4.02 -3.43
N ASP A 116 3.58 2.88 -3.01
CA ASP A 116 3.28 1.77 -3.90
C ASP A 116 2.40 2.17 -5.10
N TRP A 117 1.51 3.15 -4.93
CA TRP A 117 0.55 3.54 -5.96
C TRP A 117 1.19 4.21 -7.18
N TRP A 118 2.25 5.00 -6.98
CA TRP A 118 2.96 5.66 -8.08
C TRP A 118 4.26 4.94 -8.45
N MET A 119 4.84 4.16 -7.53
CA MET A 119 6.00 3.32 -7.84
C MET A 119 5.60 2.02 -8.56
N PHE A 120 4.47 1.42 -8.19
CA PHE A 120 3.96 0.14 -8.71
C PHE A 120 2.49 0.28 -9.12
N PRO A 121 2.19 1.16 -10.10
CA PRO A 121 0.81 1.45 -10.48
C PRO A 121 0.11 0.21 -11.07
N THR A 122 -1.21 0.16 -10.87
CA THR A 122 -2.08 -0.94 -11.30
C THR A 122 -3.34 -0.43 -11.97
N ASP A 123 -4.08 -1.31 -12.65
CA ASP A 123 -5.39 -1.00 -13.25
C ASP A 123 -6.57 -1.09 -12.26
N ARG A 124 -6.28 -1.22 -10.96
CA ARG A 124 -7.27 -1.28 -9.88
C ARG A 124 -7.36 0.03 -9.11
N SER A 125 -8.57 0.33 -8.65
CA SER A 125 -8.83 1.41 -7.70
C SER A 125 -8.31 1.06 -6.30
N SER A 126 -8.09 2.11 -5.52
CA SER A 126 -7.59 2.04 -4.15
C SER A 126 -8.66 2.46 -3.14
N ALA A 127 -8.76 1.76 -2.02
CA ALA A 127 -9.61 2.22 -0.91
C ALA A 127 -9.16 3.59 -0.33
N GLY A 128 -7.85 3.90 -0.37
CA GLY A 128 -7.29 5.13 0.22
C GLY A 128 -6.88 6.21 -0.78
N GLN A 129 -6.66 5.85 -2.05
CA GLN A 129 -6.31 6.81 -3.11
C GLN A 129 -7.38 6.91 -4.21
N GLY A 130 -8.48 6.15 -4.10
CA GLY A 130 -9.50 6.07 -5.14
C GLY A 130 -8.89 5.67 -6.49
N ASP A 131 -9.33 6.36 -7.55
CA ASP A 131 -8.91 6.11 -8.93
C ASP A 131 -7.70 6.97 -9.33
N LYS A 132 -7.10 7.69 -8.36
CA LYS A 132 -6.02 8.67 -8.57
C LYS A 132 -4.83 8.14 -9.36
N TYR A 133 -4.48 6.89 -9.12
CA TYR A 133 -3.34 6.21 -9.73
C TYR A 133 -3.75 4.95 -10.51
N GLN A 134 -5.04 4.79 -10.77
CA GLN A 134 -5.55 3.68 -11.56
C GLN A 134 -5.19 3.91 -13.03
N LEU A 135 -4.49 2.95 -13.63
CA LEU A 135 -4.11 3.05 -15.04
C LEU A 135 -5.19 2.45 -15.95
N GLY A 136 -5.55 3.18 -17.00
CA GLY A 136 -6.25 2.63 -18.15
C GLY A 136 -5.30 1.90 -19.10
N LYS A 137 -5.86 1.16 -20.06
CA LYS A 137 -5.07 0.46 -21.10
C LYS A 137 -4.17 1.41 -21.91
N GLU A 138 -4.68 2.61 -22.21
CA GLU A 138 -3.91 3.63 -22.92
C GLU A 138 -2.75 4.17 -22.09
N ASP A 139 -2.94 4.35 -20.78
CA ASP A 139 -1.89 4.82 -19.88
C ASP A 139 -0.79 3.77 -19.73
N ILE A 140 -1.17 2.50 -19.62
CA ILE A 140 -0.22 1.38 -19.62
C ILE A 140 0.59 1.40 -20.92
N ALA A 141 -0.06 1.49 -22.08
CA ALA A 141 0.64 1.53 -23.37
C ALA A 141 1.61 2.72 -23.48
N LYS A 142 1.18 3.92 -23.03
CA LYS A 142 2.01 5.13 -23.00
C LYS A 142 3.24 4.96 -22.09
N LEU A 143 3.05 4.44 -20.89
CA LEU A 143 4.14 4.25 -19.92
C LEU A 143 5.10 3.14 -20.37
N LYS A 144 4.61 2.04 -20.97
CA LYS A 144 5.45 0.98 -21.55
C LYS A 144 6.34 1.50 -22.68
N ALA A 145 5.84 2.45 -23.47
CA ALA A 145 6.58 3.05 -24.57
C ALA A 145 7.62 4.10 -24.12
N ASP A 146 7.61 4.50 -22.83
CA ASP A 146 8.54 5.47 -22.25
C ASP A 146 9.74 4.74 -21.61
N PRO A 147 10.92 4.71 -22.26
CA PRO A 147 12.07 3.96 -21.77
C PRO A 147 12.62 4.51 -20.45
N GLU A 148 12.55 5.83 -20.22
CA GLU A 148 13.04 6.48 -19.00
C GLU A 148 12.17 6.10 -17.80
N PHE A 149 10.84 6.10 -18.00
CA PHE A 149 9.92 5.63 -16.98
C PHE A 149 10.16 4.15 -16.67
N MET A 150 10.27 3.30 -17.69
CA MET A 150 10.44 1.86 -17.51
C MET A 150 11.76 1.49 -16.82
N GLU A 151 12.85 2.21 -17.11
CA GLU A 151 14.11 2.03 -16.39
C GLU A 151 13.96 2.39 -14.90
N SER A 152 13.39 3.57 -14.63
CA SER A 152 13.13 4.04 -13.26
C SER A 152 12.22 3.08 -12.49
N TYR A 153 11.21 2.54 -13.18
CA TYR A 153 10.26 1.56 -12.63
C TYR A 153 10.97 0.27 -12.22
N ARG A 154 11.78 -0.31 -13.11
CA ARG A 154 12.56 -1.52 -12.82
C ARG A 154 13.52 -1.28 -11.65
N ASN A 155 14.18 -0.12 -11.59
CA ASN A 155 15.07 0.22 -10.48
C ASN A 155 14.32 0.29 -9.14
N GLY A 156 13.11 0.86 -9.12
CA GLY A 156 12.24 0.86 -7.95
C GLY A 156 11.91 -0.55 -7.46
N VAL A 157 11.58 -1.47 -8.37
CA VAL A 157 11.33 -2.88 -8.05
C VAL A 157 12.58 -3.54 -7.45
N ARG A 158 13.74 -3.38 -8.09
CA ARG A 158 15.02 -3.93 -7.62
C ARG A 158 15.38 -3.44 -6.22
N LEU A 159 15.20 -2.15 -5.94
CA LEU A 159 15.48 -1.56 -4.62
C LEU A 159 14.60 -2.17 -3.52
N VAL A 160 13.31 -2.38 -3.79
CA VAL A 160 12.41 -2.99 -2.81
C VAL A 160 12.77 -4.46 -2.59
N LEU A 161 13.03 -5.24 -3.65
CA LEU A 161 13.50 -6.62 -3.51
C LEU A 161 14.81 -6.70 -2.72
N LEU A 162 15.75 -5.80 -3.03
CA LEU A 162 17.02 -5.71 -2.32
C LEU A 162 16.81 -5.36 -0.84
N SER A 163 15.84 -4.50 -0.52
CA SER A 163 15.46 -4.21 0.87
C SER A 163 14.88 -5.42 1.62
N TRP A 164 14.33 -6.41 0.90
CA TRP A 164 13.87 -7.69 1.45
C TRP A 164 14.95 -8.77 1.48
N GLY A 165 16.18 -8.43 1.10
CA GLY A 165 17.30 -9.35 1.07
C GLY A 165 17.30 -10.25 -0.16
N TRP A 166 16.83 -9.74 -1.30
CA TRP A 166 16.85 -10.43 -2.59
C TRP A 166 17.49 -9.57 -3.67
N ASP A 167 18.57 -10.06 -4.28
CA ASP A 167 19.16 -9.42 -5.46
C ASP A 167 18.57 -10.04 -6.72
N SER A 168 17.63 -9.33 -7.34
CA SER A 168 16.97 -9.76 -8.58
C SER A 168 17.87 -9.72 -9.83
N SER A 169 19.08 -9.18 -9.73
CA SER A 169 20.05 -9.19 -10.84
C SER A 169 20.71 -10.57 -10.98
N TYR A 170 20.85 -11.27 -9.87
CA TYR A 170 21.47 -12.61 -9.79
C TYR A 170 20.50 -13.69 -9.29
N ASP A 171 19.26 -13.31 -8.96
CA ASP A 171 18.25 -14.18 -8.35
C ASP A 171 18.78 -14.93 -7.11
N THR A 172 19.36 -14.18 -6.18
CA THR A 172 19.97 -14.74 -4.98
C THR A 172 19.61 -13.95 -3.73
N SER A 173 19.57 -14.64 -2.59
CA SER A 173 19.47 -14.00 -1.28
C SER A 173 20.71 -13.17 -0.94
N VAL A 174 20.47 -12.02 -0.34
CA VAL A 174 21.50 -11.16 0.25
C VAL A 174 21.53 -11.39 1.76
N GLN A 175 22.71 -11.71 2.30
CA GLN A 175 22.91 -11.94 3.72
C GLN A 175 23.21 -10.62 4.44
N ASN A 176 22.16 -9.87 4.79
CA ASN A 176 22.27 -8.65 5.60
C ASN A 176 21.09 -8.55 6.57
N SER A 177 21.37 -8.40 7.87
CA SER A 177 20.35 -8.37 8.93
C SER A 177 19.33 -7.23 8.80
N LYS A 178 19.68 -6.14 8.08
CA LYS A 178 18.80 -5.01 7.81
C LYS A 178 17.91 -5.21 6.57
N GLN A 179 18.31 -6.12 5.68
CA GLN A 179 17.62 -6.42 4.42
C GLN A 179 16.90 -7.77 4.55
N ARG A 180 15.63 -7.72 4.90
CA ARG A 180 14.85 -8.92 5.18
C ARG A 180 13.39 -8.73 4.83
N TRP A 181 12.75 -9.82 4.43
CA TRP A 181 11.30 -9.87 4.28
C TRP A 181 10.60 -9.50 5.59
N THR A 182 9.61 -8.62 5.52
CA THR A 182 8.82 -8.13 6.67
C THR A 182 7.36 -8.54 6.61
N ASN A 183 7.01 -9.53 5.78
CA ASN A 183 5.63 -9.97 5.59
C ASN A 183 4.67 -8.89 5.05
N TYR A 184 5.19 -7.86 4.37
CA TYR A 184 4.37 -6.81 3.79
C TYR A 184 3.83 -7.21 2.40
N GLN A 185 2.88 -8.15 2.40
CA GLN A 185 2.36 -8.79 1.19
C GLN A 185 1.67 -7.83 0.22
N VAL A 186 1.07 -6.73 0.70
CA VAL A 186 0.37 -5.77 -0.16
C VAL A 186 1.32 -5.14 -1.20
N ARG A 187 2.53 -4.75 -0.79
CA ARG A 187 3.54 -4.21 -1.72
C ARG A 187 3.99 -5.27 -2.72
N LEU A 188 4.26 -6.49 -2.25
CA LEU A 188 4.61 -7.62 -3.09
C LEU A 188 3.53 -7.86 -4.16
N GLY A 189 2.26 -7.88 -3.76
CA GLY A 189 1.13 -8.06 -4.67
C GLY A 189 0.99 -6.93 -5.69
N LYS A 190 1.13 -5.67 -5.26
CA LYS A 190 1.11 -4.52 -6.19
C LYS A 190 2.26 -4.57 -7.18
N MET A 191 3.47 -4.91 -6.73
CA MET A 191 4.62 -5.11 -7.61
C MET A 191 4.36 -6.23 -8.62
N ALA A 192 3.94 -7.41 -8.16
CA ALA A 192 3.67 -8.55 -9.04
C ALA A 192 2.58 -8.22 -10.08
N HIS A 193 1.52 -7.53 -9.66
CA HIS A 193 0.47 -7.08 -10.56
C HIS A 193 0.98 -6.04 -11.57
N SER A 194 1.71 -5.03 -11.10
CA SER A 194 2.28 -3.99 -11.95
C SER A 194 3.24 -4.58 -12.99
N LEU A 195 4.10 -5.53 -12.58
CA LEU A 195 5.02 -6.24 -13.48
C LEU A 195 4.26 -7.05 -14.54
N PHE A 196 3.14 -7.66 -14.16
CA PHE A 196 2.26 -8.34 -15.11
C PHE A 196 1.69 -7.38 -16.15
N LEU A 197 1.18 -6.21 -15.73
CA LEU A 197 0.62 -5.20 -16.63
C LEU A 197 1.67 -4.62 -17.60
N PHE A 198 2.90 -4.43 -17.11
CA PHE A 198 4.00 -3.93 -17.93
C PHE A 198 4.75 -5.02 -18.71
N GLU A 199 4.34 -6.29 -18.58
CA GLU A 199 4.96 -7.46 -19.23
C GLU A 199 6.45 -7.63 -18.89
N GLU A 200 6.85 -7.25 -17.68
CA GLU A 200 8.23 -7.37 -17.15
C GLU A 200 8.51 -8.79 -16.64
N LYS A 201 8.53 -9.74 -17.58
CA LYS A 201 8.59 -11.19 -17.32
C LYS A 201 9.76 -11.60 -16.42
N ALA A 202 10.96 -11.11 -16.70
CA ALA A 202 12.18 -11.50 -15.98
C ALA A 202 12.11 -11.10 -14.50
N LEU A 203 11.67 -9.87 -14.21
CA LEU A 203 11.49 -9.41 -12.84
C LEU A 203 10.36 -10.16 -12.14
N LEU A 204 9.26 -10.46 -12.83
CA LEU A 204 8.17 -11.24 -12.24
C LEU A 204 8.61 -12.67 -11.88
N GLN A 205 9.43 -13.31 -12.73
CA GLN A 205 10.06 -14.59 -12.43
C GLN A 205 11.04 -14.50 -11.25
N SER A 206 11.78 -13.41 -11.14
CA SER A 206 12.64 -13.14 -9.98
C SER A 206 11.83 -13.06 -8.67
N ILE A 207 10.67 -12.37 -8.70
CA ILE A 207 9.76 -12.35 -7.55
C ILE A 207 9.24 -13.76 -7.22
N GLN A 208 8.93 -14.58 -8.23
CA GLN A 208 8.50 -15.97 -8.00
C GLN A 208 9.60 -16.76 -7.28
N LYS A 209 10.84 -16.72 -7.77
CA LYS A 209 11.99 -17.38 -7.13
C LYS A 209 12.20 -16.89 -5.69
N PHE A 210 12.11 -15.59 -5.45
CA PHE A 210 12.14 -15.02 -4.10
C PHE A 210 11.06 -15.63 -3.20
N CYS A 211 9.81 -15.73 -3.68
CA CYS A 211 8.71 -16.28 -2.89
C CYS A 211 8.93 -17.77 -2.56
N ASP A 212 9.43 -18.53 -3.54
CA ASP A 212 9.66 -19.96 -3.42
C ASP A 212 10.84 -20.26 -2.48
N GLU A 213 11.96 -19.54 -2.61
CA GLU A 213 13.12 -19.69 -1.71
C GLU A 213 12.75 -19.36 -0.25
N ARG A 214 11.89 -18.36 -0.05
CA ARG A 214 11.42 -17.99 1.29
C ARG A 214 10.27 -18.87 1.80
N GLY A 215 9.74 -19.76 0.97
CA GLY A 215 8.59 -20.61 1.33
C GLY A 215 7.31 -19.82 1.63
N ILE A 216 7.16 -18.60 1.11
CA ILE A 216 6.04 -17.71 1.46
C ILE A 216 4.83 -17.88 0.53
N THR A 217 5.01 -18.46 -0.66
CA THR A 217 3.95 -18.62 -1.68
C THR A 217 2.62 -19.16 -1.12
N PRO A 218 2.57 -20.22 -0.28
CA PRO A 218 1.32 -20.74 0.28
C PRO A 218 0.57 -19.76 1.20
N HIS A 219 1.30 -18.82 1.80
CA HIS A 219 0.80 -17.86 2.79
C HIS A 219 0.38 -16.53 2.18
N LEU A 220 0.60 -16.33 0.88
CA LEU A 220 0.19 -15.12 0.17
C LEU A 220 -1.32 -15.12 -0.08
N GLU A 221 -1.94 -13.93 -0.08
CA GLU A 221 -3.35 -13.79 -0.46
C GLU A 221 -3.63 -14.36 -1.88
N PRO A 222 -4.83 -14.92 -2.14
CA PRO A 222 -5.14 -15.57 -3.42
C PRO A 222 -4.88 -14.70 -4.65
N TRP A 223 -5.20 -13.41 -4.57
CA TRP A 223 -4.99 -12.49 -5.69
C TRP A 223 -3.51 -12.23 -5.97
N ILE A 224 -2.64 -12.30 -4.97
CA ILE A 224 -1.18 -12.16 -5.13
C ILE A 224 -0.64 -13.41 -5.82
N ARG A 225 -1.03 -14.59 -5.33
CA ARG A 225 -0.63 -15.89 -5.91
C ARG A 225 -0.98 -15.98 -7.39
N LYS A 226 -2.13 -15.44 -7.81
CA LYS A 226 -2.54 -15.36 -9.22
C LYS A 226 -1.46 -14.69 -10.09
N TYR A 227 -0.93 -13.55 -9.65
CA TYR A 227 0.09 -12.82 -10.42
C TYR A 227 1.46 -13.48 -10.34
N ILE A 228 1.87 -13.99 -9.17
CA ILE A 228 3.12 -14.75 -9.05
C ILE A 228 3.11 -15.99 -9.95
N ALA A 229 2.01 -16.75 -9.96
CA ALA A 229 1.86 -17.92 -10.83
C ALA A 229 1.78 -17.59 -12.32
N SER A 230 1.53 -16.33 -12.69
CA SER A 230 1.51 -15.92 -14.10
C SER A 230 2.91 -15.80 -14.71
N ALA A 231 3.96 -15.72 -13.89
CA ALA A 231 5.35 -15.63 -14.31
C ALA A 231 5.78 -16.77 -15.27
N SER A 232 5.25 -17.98 -15.03
CA SER A 232 5.49 -19.17 -15.86
C SER A 232 4.61 -19.25 -17.10
N LYS A 233 3.50 -18.49 -17.16
CA LYS A 233 2.50 -18.53 -18.24
C LYS A 233 2.79 -17.57 -19.38
N PHE A 234 3.72 -16.62 -19.20
CA PHE A 234 4.07 -15.62 -20.21
C PHE A 234 4.69 -16.17 -21.53
N GLY A 235 4.88 -17.49 -21.65
CA GLY A 235 5.35 -18.19 -22.86
C GLY A 235 4.30 -19.04 -23.57
N ILE A 236 3.07 -19.14 -23.05
CA ILE A 236 1.96 -19.83 -23.73
C ILE A 236 1.00 -18.72 -24.18
N GLY A 237 0.83 -18.58 -25.50
CA GLY A 237 0.11 -17.46 -26.12
C GLY A 237 -1.13 -17.04 -25.36
N GLN A 238 -1.13 -15.80 -24.85
CA GLN A 238 -2.27 -15.20 -24.15
C GLN A 238 -3.37 -14.89 -25.17
N GLY A 239 -4.11 -15.93 -25.53
CA GLY A 239 -5.39 -15.88 -26.20
C GLY A 239 -6.51 -16.30 -25.25
N GLU A 240 -6.50 -15.86 -23.98
CA GLU A 240 -7.69 -16.01 -23.14
C GLU A 240 -7.77 -14.88 -22.12
N ARG A 241 -8.81 -14.05 -22.29
CA ARG A 241 -9.12 -12.88 -21.48
C ARG A 241 -9.45 -13.35 -20.06
N VAL A 242 -8.77 -12.79 -19.08
CA VAL A 242 -9.23 -12.84 -17.69
C VAL A 242 -9.78 -11.46 -17.36
N PHE A 243 -11.11 -11.35 -17.41
CA PHE A 243 -11.86 -10.24 -16.82
C PHE A 243 -11.85 -10.36 -15.28
#